data_AF-A0A957QLA6-F1
#
_entry.id   AF-A0A957QLA6-F1
#
_cell.length_a   1.000
_cell.length_b   1.000
_cell.length_c   1.000
_cell.angle_alpha   90.00
_cell.angle_beta   90.00
_cell.angle_gamma   90.00
#
_symmetry.space_group_name_H-M   'P 1'
#
loop_
_entity.id
_entity.type
_entity.pdbx_description
1 polymer ?
#
loop_
_entity_poly.entity_id
_entity_poly.type
_entity_poly.pdbx_seq_one_letter_code
_entity_poly.pdbx_strand_id
1 'polypeptide(L)'
;AEWLQPAGTAVALDPDGDNIPNLWDSDNDNDGINDGDDMDPFTVSAYQPNFAIRTGLNGSSFDGYQYIQFQVQPQDQSHFQLVTTELDWPYDDQGTIQARDTTRLDEVTFSPMLKVTTNNAPEDFLQKMYGITVVEQGNESVMYLDLTPVSDGGRIIAFQGKAAYAPWELADINWSKVEFVWTVMMKQSPVNESDNSKYVTIPIAEYAESNFRFTGLEVTKSGAVDYAVIGTPAAQTNHRELVNLLAGLEGSYLNTLNPDFDTLVSRLTTPTTPLTETWGVPVSDIAVGLPAMQPNHLDEIMKRPFDSYTTVSNFLNSNGYNPTQMASVILAMEATTGIDSLDGAATINGSTFTFNLAQIPVATVRTVTLSHYKHNGARWDDVPDMDAINSLIANYPGDPNAVLADLQQVYPELTAVDLAHALTAFYMVWANGRSAIISFDDLTVVAENEPLEPLNQQINLPLVTDTLAYLMNAYQLGVVGGSVVF
;
A
#
# COMPACT_ATOMS: atom_id res chain seq x y z
N ALA A 1 33.96 0.24 -22.32
CA ALA A 1 32.88 -0.53 -21.68
C ALA A 1 33.55 -1.73 -21.05
N GLU A 2 33.98 -1.54 -19.80
CA GLU A 2 34.83 -2.48 -19.08
C GLU A 2 33.97 -3.59 -18.48
N TRP A 3 34.38 -4.80 -18.82
CA TRP A 3 33.93 -6.05 -18.25
C TRP A 3 34.35 -6.15 -16.77
N LEU A 4 33.52 -6.76 -15.94
CA LEU A 4 33.90 -7.16 -14.59
C LEU A 4 35.01 -8.24 -14.62
N GLN A 5 35.94 -8.15 -13.67
CA GLN A 5 37.22 -8.87 -13.63
C GLN A 5 37.09 -10.40 -13.38
N PRO A 6 38.12 -11.20 -13.74
CA PRO A 6 38.04 -12.66 -13.87
C PRO A 6 38.08 -13.47 -12.55
N ALA A 7 38.01 -12.84 -11.39
CA ALA A 7 38.19 -13.54 -10.11
C ALA A 7 37.37 -12.93 -8.98
N GLY A 8 36.26 -13.59 -8.70
CA GLY A 8 35.32 -13.39 -7.60
C GLY A 8 34.10 -14.24 -7.92
N THR A 9 33.65 -15.09 -7.00
CA THR A 9 32.43 -15.88 -7.18
C THR A 9 31.25 -14.91 -7.22
N ALA A 10 30.84 -14.51 -8.41
CA ALA A 10 29.50 -13.99 -8.61
C ALA A 10 28.55 -15.14 -8.27
N VAL A 11 27.74 -14.95 -7.23
CA VAL A 11 26.44 -15.62 -7.11
C VAL A 11 25.80 -15.49 -8.50
N ALA A 12 25.43 -16.62 -9.11
CA ALA A 12 25.20 -16.74 -10.55
C ALA A 12 24.40 -15.55 -11.12
N LEU A 13 24.93 -14.91 -12.17
CA LEU A 13 24.29 -13.75 -12.83
C LEU A 13 23.03 -14.13 -13.63
N ASP A 14 22.73 -15.42 -13.71
CA ASP A 14 21.67 -16.08 -14.47
C ASP A 14 21.35 -17.38 -13.68
N PRO A 15 20.60 -17.28 -12.56
CA PRO A 15 20.28 -18.40 -11.68
C PRO A 15 19.36 -19.45 -12.30
N ASP A 16 18.48 -19.05 -13.20
CA ASP A 16 17.46 -19.88 -13.84
C ASP A 16 17.97 -20.53 -15.15
N GLY A 17 19.03 -19.98 -15.75
CA GLY A 17 19.79 -20.59 -16.83
C GLY A 17 19.23 -20.31 -18.23
N ASP A 18 18.43 -19.28 -18.41
CA ASP A 18 17.83 -18.92 -19.69
C ASP A 18 18.80 -18.17 -20.64
N ASN A 19 19.99 -17.81 -20.14
CA ASN A 19 21.05 -17.05 -20.80
C ASN A 19 20.80 -15.53 -20.89
N ILE A 20 19.86 -14.99 -20.12
CA ILE A 20 19.65 -13.56 -19.91
C ILE A 20 20.11 -13.23 -18.48
N PRO A 21 21.14 -12.38 -18.32
CA PRO A 21 21.55 -12.01 -16.97
C PRO A 21 20.47 -11.20 -16.25
N ASN A 22 20.25 -11.45 -14.95
CA ASN A 22 19.17 -10.86 -14.13
C ASN A 22 19.03 -9.32 -14.22
N LEU A 23 20.13 -8.61 -14.50
CA LEU A 23 20.07 -7.15 -14.69
C LEU A 23 19.22 -6.73 -15.91
N TRP A 24 19.01 -7.64 -16.86
CA TRP A 24 18.26 -7.45 -18.10
C TRP A 24 17.18 -8.52 -18.30
N ASP A 25 17.05 -9.43 -17.36
CA ASP A 25 15.96 -10.39 -17.31
C ASP A 25 14.75 -9.70 -16.70
N SER A 26 13.57 -10.08 -17.19
CA SER A 26 12.30 -9.61 -16.66
C SER A 26 11.59 -10.67 -15.82
N ASP A 27 12.11 -11.90 -15.73
CA ASP A 27 11.55 -13.05 -15.02
C ASP A 27 12.71 -13.92 -14.46
N ASN A 28 13.33 -13.48 -13.36
CA ASN A 28 14.63 -14.02 -12.92
C ASN A 28 14.60 -15.47 -12.42
N ASP A 29 13.42 -16.06 -12.21
CA ASP A 29 13.26 -17.45 -11.77
C ASP A 29 12.46 -18.33 -12.74
N ASN A 30 12.09 -17.74 -13.88
CA ASN A 30 11.47 -18.39 -15.05
C ASN A 30 10.14 -19.07 -14.73
N ASP A 31 9.35 -18.42 -13.87
CA ASP A 31 8.05 -18.91 -13.51
C ASP A 31 6.92 -18.36 -14.38
N GLY A 32 7.26 -17.47 -15.32
CA GLY A 32 6.36 -16.87 -16.29
C GLY A 32 5.61 -15.64 -15.78
N ILE A 33 6.01 -15.09 -14.62
CA ILE A 33 5.57 -13.80 -14.07
C ILE A 33 6.72 -12.81 -14.21
N ASN A 34 6.42 -11.56 -14.59
CA ASN A 34 7.46 -10.56 -14.64
C ASN A 34 7.85 -10.14 -13.21
N ASP A 35 9.12 -9.85 -12.96
CA ASP A 35 9.66 -9.43 -11.65
C ASP A 35 8.88 -8.28 -10.98
N GLY A 36 8.24 -7.41 -11.79
CA GLY A 36 7.44 -6.29 -11.28
C GLY A 36 6.05 -6.67 -10.75
N ASP A 37 5.54 -7.85 -11.14
CA ASP A 37 4.27 -8.43 -10.73
C ASP A 37 4.45 -9.68 -9.83
N ASP A 38 5.69 -10.16 -9.69
CA ASP A 38 6.06 -11.28 -8.85
C ASP A 38 6.27 -10.84 -7.39
N MET A 39 5.76 -11.64 -6.46
CA MET A 39 5.94 -11.43 -5.03
C MET A 39 7.31 -11.93 -4.53
N ASP A 40 7.88 -12.95 -5.17
CA ASP A 40 9.23 -13.44 -4.87
C ASP A 40 10.02 -13.63 -6.18
N PRO A 41 10.48 -12.53 -6.82
CA PRO A 41 11.07 -12.54 -8.17
C PRO A 41 12.27 -13.46 -8.39
N PHE A 42 12.87 -14.02 -7.34
CA PHE A 42 14.06 -14.86 -7.45
C PHE A 42 13.83 -16.31 -7.01
N THR A 43 12.62 -16.66 -6.55
CA THR A 43 12.36 -17.96 -5.91
C THR A 43 10.94 -18.50 -6.11
N VAL A 44 10.84 -19.44 -7.04
CA VAL A 44 9.65 -20.28 -7.20
C VAL A 44 9.76 -21.65 -6.53
N SER A 45 8.64 -22.15 -6.00
CA SER A 45 8.55 -23.52 -5.49
C SER A 45 8.28 -24.57 -6.59
N ALA A 46 8.65 -25.83 -6.33
CA ALA A 46 8.29 -26.92 -7.22
C ALA A 46 6.78 -27.20 -7.19
N TYR A 47 6.22 -27.65 -8.32
CA TYR A 47 4.83 -28.10 -8.38
C TYR A 47 4.56 -29.29 -7.44
N GLN A 48 3.57 -29.15 -6.56
CA GLN A 48 3.13 -30.17 -5.61
C GLN A 48 1.60 -30.20 -5.48
N PRO A 49 1.00 -31.32 -5.06
CA PRO A 49 -0.44 -31.39 -4.80
C PRO A 49 -0.84 -30.65 -3.52
N ASN A 50 0.09 -30.47 -2.58
CA ASN A 50 -0.12 -29.73 -1.34
C ASN A 50 1.20 -29.26 -0.72
N PHE A 51 1.09 -28.28 0.16
CA PHE A 51 2.21 -27.75 0.96
C PHE A 51 1.84 -27.68 2.44
N ALA A 52 2.85 -27.44 3.27
CA ALA A 52 2.69 -27.07 4.67
C ALA A 52 3.40 -25.74 4.95
N ILE A 53 2.78 -24.88 5.75
CA ILE A 53 3.34 -23.57 6.14
C ILE A 53 3.33 -23.49 7.67
N ARG A 54 4.45 -23.08 8.25
CA ARG A 54 4.61 -22.93 9.70
C ARG A 54 5.16 -21.56 10.05
N THR A 55 4.50 -20.88 10.97
CA THR A 55 4.98 -19.63 11.56
C THR A 55 4.86 -19.69 13.08
N GLY A 56 5.72 -18.97 13.78
CA GLY A 56 5.64 -18.89 15.23
C GLY A 56 6.69 -17.99 15.85
N LEU A 57 6.42 -17.56 17.08
CA LEU A 57 7.30 -16.68 17.85
C LEU A 57 8.49 -17.40 18.49
N ASN A 58 8.48 -18.74 18.60
CA ASN A 58 9.60 -19.51 19.16
C ASN A 58 10.13 -18.98 20.52
N GLY A 59 9.22 -18.47 21.36
CA GLY A 59 9.53 -17.89 22.68
C GLY A 59 9.84 -16.39 22.68
N SER A 60 9.78 -15.70 21.55
CA SER A 60 9.75 -14.24 21.49
C SER A 60 8.34 -13.68 21.77
N SER A 61 8.26 -12.36 21.90
CA SER A 61 6.98 -11.63 21.94
C SER A 61 6.91 -10.66 20.77
N PHE A 62 5.75 -10.53 20.18
CA PHE A 62 5.44 -9.48 19.21
C PHE A 62 4.00 -9.04 19.45
N ASP A 63 3.80 -7.75 19.70
CA ASP A 63 2.50 -7.15 19.97
C ASP A 63 2.00 -6.45 18.70
N GLY A 64 1.71 -7.27 17.69
CA GLY A 64 1.28 -6.83 16.36
C GLY A 64 0.65 -7.97 15.58
N TYR A 65 0.21 -7.68 14.38
CA TYR A 65 -0.45 -8.64 13.48
C TYR A 65 0.56 -9.36 12.61
N GLN A 66 0.24 -10.60 12.24
CA GLN A 66 0.98 -11.32 11.20
C GLN A 66 0.12 -11.43 9.95
N TYR A 67 0.72 -11.21 8.78
CA TYR A 67 0.13 -11.58 7.49
C TYR A 67 0.86 -12.78 6.90
N ILE A 68 0.11 -13.66 6.25
CA ILE A 68 0.64 -14.68 5.35
C ILE A 68 0.06 -14.36 3.97
N GLN A 69 0.89 -13.79 3.10
CA GLN A 69 0.55 -13.45 1.72
C GLN A 69 1.10 -14.51 0.80
N PHE A 70 0.38 -14.83 -0.26
CA PHE A 70 0.79 -15.87 -1.18
C PHE A 70 0.37 -15.53 -2.60
N GLN A 71 1.20 -15.98 -3.54
CA GLN A 71 0.95 -15.98 -4.97
C GLN A 71 1.18 -17.42 -5.48
N VAL A 72 0.21 -17.95 -6.22
CA VAL A 72 0.18 -19.35 -6.65
C VAL A 72 -0.16 -19.49 -8.12
N GLN A 73 0.35 -20.57 -8.73
CA GLN A 73 0.03 -20.96 -10.10
C GLN A 73 -0.35 -22.44 -10.20
N PRO A 74 -1.40 -22.79 -10.96
CA PRO A 74 -1.67 -24.19 -11.33
C PRO A 74 -0.61 -24.70 -12.30
N GLN A 75 -0.36 -26.02 -12.27
CA GLN A 75 0.52 -26.64 -13.25
C GLN A 75 -0.06 -26.61 -14.67
N ASP A 76 -1.38 -26.81 -14.79
CA ASP A 76 -2.08 -26.61 -16.06
C ASP A 76 -2.44 -25.13 -16.22
N GLN A 77 -1.61 -24.42 -16.98
CA GLN A 77 -1.77 -22.99 -17.26
C GLN A 77 -3.08 -22.66 -17.99
N SER A 78 -3.72 -23.64 -18.66
CA SER A 78 -5.03 -23.44 -19.26
C SER A 78 -6.13 -23.21 -18.21
N HIS A 79 -5.92 -23.60 -16.96
CA HIS A 79 -6.90 -23.38 -15.89
C HIS A 79 -7.02 -21.92 -15.46
N PHE A 80 -6.10 -21.03 -15.82
CA PHE A 80 -6.28 -19.58 -15.59
C PHE A 80 -7.56 -19.03 -16.22
N GLN A 81 -7.98 -19.58 -17.36
CA GLN A 81 -9.19 -19.12 -18.05
C GLN A 81 -10.49 -19.43 -17.28
N LEU A 82 -10.46 -20.37 -16.32
CA LEU A 82 -11.66 -20.82 -15.59
C LEU A 82 -12.35 -19.68 -14.83
N VAL A 83 -11.57 -18.73 -14.27
CA VAL A 83 -12.13 -17.58 -13.55
C VAL A 83 -12.83 -16.57 -14.47
N THR A 84 -12.50 -16.58 -15.76
CA THR A 84 -13.14 -15.74 -16.78
C THR A 84 -14.17 -16.49 -17.62
N THR A 85 -14.32 -17.80 -17.39
CA THR A 85 -15.24 -18.64 -18.15
C THR A 85 -16.63 -18.56 -17.50
N GLU A 86 -17.55 -17.92 -18.19
CA GLU A 86 -18.97 -17.97 -17.87
C GLU A 86 -19.58 -19.22 -18.50
N LEU A 87 -20.17 -20.08 -17.66
CA LEU A 87 -20.83 -21.30 -18.11
C LEU A 87 -22.34 -21.21 -17.88
N ASP A 88 -23.08 -21.56 -18.93
CA ASP A 88 -24.54 -21.66 -18.91
C ASP A 88 -24.97 -22.97 -18.24
N TRP A 89 -25.88 -22.88 -17.27
CA TRP A 89 -26.56 -24.04 -16.73
C TRP A 89 -27.86 -24.24 -17.52
N PRO A 90 -28.06 -25.41 -18.17
CA PRO A 90 -29.26 -25.66 -18.95
C PRO A 90 -30.53 -25.40 -18.13
N TYR A 91 -31.59 -24.94 -18.78
CA TYR A 91 -32.87 -24.70 -18.11
C TYR A 91 -33.26 -25.87 -17.19
N ASP A 92 -33.39 -25.57 -15.90
CA ASP A 92 -33.77 -26.53 -14.86
C ASP A 92 -34.68 -25.85 -13.83
N ASP A 93 -35.90 -26.35 -13.70
CA ASP A 93 -36.88 -25.87 -12.73
C ASP A 93 -37.17 -26.88 -11.61
N GLN A 94 -36.41 -27.98 -11.56
CA GLN A 94 -36.55 -29.07 -10.62
C GLN A 94 -35.39 -29.11 -9.60
N GLY A 95 -35.63 -29.74 -8.44
CA GLY A 95 -34.57 -29.94 -7.44
C GLY A 95 -34.14 -28.66 -6.69
N THR A 96 -32.99 -28.74 -6.04
CA THR A 96 -32.44 -27.67 -5.18
C THR A 96 -31.64 -26.62 -5.95
N ILE A 97 -31.09 -26.97 -7.11
CA ILE A 97 -30.39 -26.06 -8.03
C ILE A 97 -31.34 -25.81 -9.20
N GLN A 98 -31.64 -24.55 -9.51
CA GLN A 98 -32.58 -24.19 -10.56
C GLN A 98 -32.02 -23.04 -11.39
N ALA A 99 -32.12 -23.17 -12.71
CA ALA A 99 -31.81 -22.15 -13.71
C ALA A 99 -33.05 -21.97 -14.57
N ARG A 100 -33.89 -20.99 -14.24
CA ARG A 100 -35.13 -20.69 -14.96
C ARG A 100 -34.97 -19.52 -15.93
N ASP A 101 -33.99 -18.66 -15.67
CA ASP A 101 -33.60 -17.62 -16.60
C ASP A 101 -32.83 -18.23 -17.77
N THR A 102 -33.39 -18.15 -18.98
CA THR A 102 -32.78 -18.66 -20.22
C THR A 102 -32.08 -17.55 -21.02
N THR A 103 -32.06 -16.33 -20.48
CA THR A 103 -31.44 -15.16 -21.13
C THR A 103 -30.02 -14.90 -20.66
N ARG A 104 -29.58 -15.62 -19.63
CA ARG A 104 -28.24 -15.55 -19.04
C ARG A 104 -27.43 -16.79 -19.42
N LEU A 105 -26.11 -16.66 -19.33
CA LEU A 105 -25.12 -17.67 -19.71
C LEU A 105 -23.99 -17.79 -18.66
N ASP A 106 -24.16 -17.15 -17.50
CA ASP A 106 -23.14 -16.95 -16.46
C ASP A 106 -23.60 -17.51 -15.10
N GLU A 107 -24.47 -18.51 -15.14
CA GLU A 107 -25.00 -19.22 -14.00
C GLU A 107 -23.90 -19.93 -13.23
N VAL A 108 -22.93 -20.51 -13.92
CA VAL A 108 -21.83 -21.25 -13.32
C VAL A 108 -20.51 -20.48 -13.49
N THR A 109 -19.83 -20.27 -12.37
CA THR A 109 -18.50 -19.63 -12.31
C THR A 109 -17.56 -20.43 -11.45
N PHE A 110 -16.26 -20.34 -11.71
CA PHE A 110 -15.21 -20.95 -10.89
C PHE A 110 -14.57 -19.90 -10.00
N SER A 111 -14.52 -20.16 -8.70
CA SER A 111 -13.80 -19.34 -7.73
C SER A 111 -12.52 -20.07 -7.33
N PRO A 112 -11.32 -19.53 -7.63
CA PRO A 112 -10.07 -20.08 -7.11
C PRO A 112 -9.99 -19.81 -5.61
N MET A 113 -9.56 -20.81 -4.83
CA MET A 113 -9.37 -20.69 -3.38
C MET A 113 -8.18 -21.53 -2.92
N LEU A 114 -7.54 -21.14 -1.81
CA LEU A 114 -6.72 -22.06 -1.04
C LEU A 114 -7.56 -22.72 0.05
N LYS A 115 -7.52 -24.05 0.10
CA LYS A 115 -8.08 -24.85 1.18
C LYS A 115 -6.95 -25.21 2.14
N VAL A 116 -7.07 -24.74 3.39
CA VAL A 116 -6.02 -24.85 4.39
C VAL A 116 -6.53 -25.61 5.62
N THR A 117 -5.90 -26.73 5.95
CA THR A 117 -6.06 -27.35 7.27
C THR A 117 -5.08 -26.72 8.24
N THR A 118 -5.57 -26.19 9.35
CA THR A 118 -4.76 -25.50 10.36
C THR A 118 -5.12 -25.87 11.80
N ASN A 119 -4.16 -25.75 12.70
CA ASN A 119 -4.37 -25.80 14.14
C ASN A 119 -4.98 -24.51 14.72
N ASN A 120 -4.90 -23.39 13.99
CA ASN A 120 -5.36 -22.09 14.47
C ASN A 120 -5.94 -21.27 13.30
N ALA A 121 -7.24 -21.02 13.35
CA ALA A 121 -7.90 -20.12 12.41
C ALA A 121 -7.87 -18.67 12.95
N PRO A 122 -7.76 -17.65 12.07
CA PRO A 122 -7.89 -16.25 12.48
C PRO A 122 -9.22 -15.95 13.16
N GLU A 123 -9.29 -14.86 13.90
CA GLU A 123 -10.55 -14.37 14.47
C GLU A 123 -11.60 -13.96 13.42
N ASP A 124 -12.88 -14.07 13.79
CA ASP A 124 -14.03 -13.75 12.94
C ASP A 124 -13.96 -12.42 12.20
N PHE A 125 -13.39 -11.38 12.80
CA PHE A 125 -13.30 -10.06 12.16
C PHE A 125 -12.22 -10.04 11.06
N LEU A 126 -11.08 -10.70 11.29
CA LEU A 126 -10.03 -10.88 10.28
C LEU A 126 -10.51 -11.80 9.17
N GLN A 127 -11.22 -12.88 9.53
CA GLN A 127 -11.83 -13.76 8.52
C GLN A 127 -12.70 -12.98 7.54
N LYS A 128 -13.60 -12.12 8.03
CA LYS A 128 -14.44 -11.26 7.19
C LYS A 128 -13.64 -10.23 6.40
N MET A 129 -12.62 -9.64 7.01
CA MET A 129 -11.79 -8.61 6.37
C MET A 129 -10.97 -9.17 5.19
N TYR A 130 -10.54 -10.43 5.30
CA TYR A 130 -9.67 -11.09 4.33
C TYR A 130 -10.36 -12.17 3.48
N GLY A 131 -11.69 -12.28 3.54
CA GLY A 131 -12.43 -13.23 2.71
C GLY A 131 -12.13 -14.69 3.05
N ILE A 132 -11.95 -15.00 4.33
CA ILE A 132 -11.67 -16.35 4.82
C ILE A 132 -12.96 -16.95 5.35
N THR A 133 -13.29 -18.16 4.90
CA THR A 133 -14.38 -18.97 5.47
C THR A 133 -13.78 -20.11 6.27
N VAL A 134 -14.17 -20.24 7.54
CA VAL A 134 -13.65 -21.27 8.44
C VAL A 134 -14.72 -22.32 8.74
N VAL A 135 -14.32 -23.59 8.66
CA VAL A 135 -15.13 -24.75 9.05
C VAL A 135 -14.38 -25.54 10.11
N GLU A 136 -14.92 -25.56 11.32
CA GLU A 136 -14.33 -26.31 12.43
C GLU A 136 -14.43 -27.84 12.23
N GLN A 137 -13.33 -28.56 12.44
CA GLN A 137 -13.24 -30.02 12.33
C GLN A 137 -12.50 -30.63 13.53
N GLY A 138 -13.18 -30.68 14.66
CA GLY A 138 -12.62 -31.28 15.87
C GLY A 138 -11.55 -30.39 16.50
N ASN A 139 -10.28 -30.79 16.37
CA ASN A 139 -9.13 -30.03 16.92
C ASN A 139 -8.39 -29.20 15.85
N GLU A 140 -8.83 -29.29 14.60
CA GLU A 140 -8.29 -28.49 13.49
C GLU A 140 -9.44 -27.72 12.84
N SER A 141 -9.09 -26.65 12.14
CA SER A 141 -10.02 -25.87 11.33
C SER A 141 -9.63 -26.01 9.87
N VAL A 142 -10.62 -26.04 8.98
CA VAL A 142 -10.42 -25.96 7.53
C VAL A 142 -10.84 -24.58 7.08
N MET A 143 -9.89 -23.82 6.54
CA MET A 143 -10.09 -22.49 6.01
C MET A 143 -10.17 -22.54 4.49
N TYR A 144 -11.06 -21.74 3.91
CA TYR A 144 -11.10 -21.43 2.49
C TYR A 144 -10.73 -19.97 2.33
N LEU A 145 -9.64 -19.70 1.64
CA LEU A 145 -9.13 -18.36 1.38
C LEU A 145 -9.37 -18.01 -0.07
N ASP A 146 -10.12 -16.93 -0.31
CA ASP A 146 -10.40 -16.45 -1.66
C ASP A 146 -9.11 -15.96 -2.34
N LEU A 147 -8.96 -16.35 -3.60
CA LEU A 147 -7.84 -15.92 -4.44
C LEU A 147 -8.29 -14.89 -5.48
N THR A 148 -7.43 -13.89 -5.70
CA THR A 148 -7.64 -12.83 -6.68
C THR A 148 -6.65 -12.97 -7.84
N PRO A 149 -7.07 -12.75 -9.10
CA PRO A 149 -6.18 -12.91 -10.24
C PRO A 149 -5.11 -11.81 -10.29
N VAL A 150 -3.87 -12.21 -10.57
CA VAL A 150 -2.77 -11.32 -10.96
C VAL A 150 -2.69 -11.35 -12.48
N SER A 151 -2.66 -10.17 -13.11
CA SER A 151 -2.75 -10.06 -14.57
C SER A 151 -1.62 -9.22 -15.15
N ASP A 152 -1.03 -9.70 -16.24
CA ASP A 152 -0.09 -8.96 -17.09
C ASP A 152 -0.67 -8.85 -18.50
N GLY A 153 -0.75 -7.62 -19.03
CA GLY A 153 -1.27 -7.37 -20.37
C GLY A 153 -2.70 -7.88 -20.63
N GLY A 154 -3.50 -8.06 -19.57
CA GLY A 154 -4.85 -8.63 -19.63
C GLY A 154 -4.90 -10.16 -19.62
N ARG A 155 -3.76 -10.85 -19.51
CA ARG A 155 -3.66 -12.29 -19.27
C ARG A 155 -3.53 -12.55 -17.78
N ILE A 156 -4.28 -13.49 -17.23
CA ILE A 156 -4.09 -13.95 -15.85
C ILE A 156 -2.87 -14.86 -15.82
N ILE A 157 -1.92 -14.55 -14.93
CA ILE A 157 -0.62 -15.22 -14.80
C ILE A 157 -0.41 -15.88 -13.44
N ALA A 158 -1.15 -15.45 -12.43
CA ALA A 158 -1.11 -16.05 -11.11
C ALA A 158 -2.40 -15.74 -10.34
N PHE A 159 -2.50 -16.31 -9.15
CA PHE A 159 -3.55 -16.00 -8.19
C PHE A 159 -2.92 -15.62 -6.85
N GLN A 160 -3.40 -14.57 -6.21
CA GLN A 160 -2.88 -14.11 -4.93
C GLN A 160 -3.95 -14.01 -3.85
N GLY A 161 -3.55 -14.21 -2.60
CA GLY A 161 -4.40 -14.07 -1.43
C GLY A 161 -3.61 -13.72 -0.18
N LYS A 162 -4.35 -13.51 0.91
CA LYS A 162 -3.79 -13.09 2.20
C LYS A 162 -4.60 -13.66 3.35
N ALA A 163 -3.89 -14.13 4.38
CA ALA A 163 -4.45 -14.38 5.70
C ALA A 163 -3.82 -13.42 6.72
N ALA A 164 -4.58 -13.05 7.76
CA ALA A 164 -4.09 -12.24 8.85
C ALA A 164 -4.38 -12.91 10.19
N TYR A 165 -3.48 -12.73 11.15
CA TYR A 165 -3.59 -13.24 12.52
C TYR A 165 -3.31 -12.12 13.52
N ALA A 166 -4.08 -12.10 14.61
CA ALA A 166 -3.96 -11.13 15.69
C ALA A 166 -2.78 -11.47 16.63
N PRO A 167 -2.31 -10.51 17.44
CA PRO A 167 -1.12 -10.69 18.30
C PRO A 167 -1.15 -11.92 19.21
N TRP A 168 -2.33 -12.28 19.74
CA TRP A 168 -2.49 -13.43 20.64
C TRP A 168 -2.60 -14.78 19.94
N GLU A 169 -2.64 -14.79 18.60
CA GLU A 169 -2.73 -16.00 17.76
C GLU A 169 -1.36 -16.48 17.25
N LEU A 170 -0.30 -15.69 17.45
CA LEU A 170 1.00 -15.86 16.77
C LEU A 170 1.95 -16.89 17.40
N ALA A 171 1.51 -17.58 18.47
CA ALA A 171 2.40 -18.47 19.21
C ALA A 171 2.93 -19.63 18.36
N ASP A 172 2.03 -20.32 17.64
CA ASP A 172 2.33 -21.45 16.76
C ASP A 172 1.19 -21.62 15.73
N ILE A 173 1.41 -21.16 14.50
CA ILE A 173 0.49 -21.32 13.38
C ILE A 173 1.07 -22.40 12.46
N ASN A 174 0.32 -23.48 12.32
CA ASN A 174 0.68 -24.63 11.50
C ASN A 174 -0.44 -24.90 10.50
N TRP A 175 -0.22 -24.50 9.26
CA TRP A 175 -1.00 -24.93 8.11
C TRP A 175 -0.45 -26.29 7.69
N SER A 176 -1.07 -27.35 8.21
CA SER A 176 -0.60 -28.73 8.03
C SER A 176 -0.79 -29.23 6.61
N LYS A 177 -1.76 -28.64 5.89
CA LYS A 177 -2.06 -28.95 4.49
C LYS A 177 -2.66 -27.73 3.79
N VAL A 178 -2.06 -27.33 2.68
CA VAL A 178 -2.53 -26.25 1.80
C VAL A 178 -2.76 -26.83 0.41
N GLU A 179 -3.99 -26.71 -0.10
CA GLU A 179 -4.40 -27.21 -1.41
C GLU A 179 -4.98 -26.07 -2.24
N PHE A 180 -4.63 -25.98 -3.51
CA PHE A 180 -5.33 -25.10 -4.44
C PHE A 180 -6.60 -25.82 -4.91
N VAL A 181 -7.76 -25.22 -4.66
CA VAL A 181 -9.06 -25.74 -5.06
C VAL A 181 -9.84 -24.74 -5.92
N TRP A 182 -10.66 -25.27 -6.82
CA TRP A 182 -11.67 -24.54 -7.56
C TRP A 182 -13.04 -24.84 -6.96
N THR A 183 -13.69 -23.82 -6.42
CA THR A 183 -15.08 -23.92 -5.99
C THR A 183 -15.99 -23.52 -7.14
N VAL A 184 -16.86 -24.44 -7.54
CA VAL A 184 -17.87 -24.17 -8.56
C VAL A 184 -19.07 -23.53 -7.90
N MET A 185 -19.35 -22.29 -8.30
CA MET A 185 -20.42 -21.47 -7.80
C MET A 185 -21.57 -21.45 -8.82
N MET A 186 -22.80 -21.57 -8.32
CA MET A 186 -24.01 -21.53 -9.12
C MET A 186 -24.88 -20.35 -8.69
N LYS A 187 -25.23 -19.47 -9.62
CA LYS A 187 -26.22 -18.39 -9.45
C LYS A 187 -27.61 -18.95 -9.73
N GLN A 188 -28.32 -19.32 -8.67
CA GLN A 188 -29.66 -19.88 -8.75
C GLN A 188 -30.71 -18.79 -9.05
N SER A 189 -31.61 -19.06 -10.00
CA SER A 189 -32.74 -18.18 -10.31
C SER A 189 -33.75 -18.11 -9.16
N PRO A 190 -34.42 -16.96 -8.94
CA PRO A 190 -35.49 -16.86 -7.95
C PRO A 190 -36.66 -17.79 -8.28
N VAL A 191 -37.36 -18.26 -7.25
CA VAL A 191 -38.49 -19.21 -7.38
C VAL A 191 -39.70 -18.57 -8.10
N ASN A 192 -39.82 -17.24 -8.09
CA ASN A 192 -40.82 -16.49 -8.85
C ASN A 192 -40.11 -15.49 -9.79
N GLU A 193 -40.32 -15.63 -11.10
CA GLU A 193 -39.79 -14.69 -12.11
C GLU A 193 -40.34 -13.26 -11.94
N SER A 194 -41.49 -13.09 -11.28
CA SER A 194 -42.09 -11.79 -10.98
C SER A 194 -41.55 -11.15 -9.71
N ASP A 195 -40.81 -11.90 -8.90
CA ASP A 195 -40.10 -11.40 -7.75
C ASP A 195 -38.69 -11.05 -8.22
N ASN A 196 -38.41 -9.75 -8.34
CA ASN A 196 -37.06 -9.22 -8.59
C ASN A 196 -36.09 -9.52 -7.42
N SER A 197 -36.41 -10.51 -6.57
CA SER A 197 -35.61 -10.95 -5.45
C SER A 197 -34.38 -11.71 -5.96
N LYS A 198 -33.29 -11.48 -5.24
CA LYS A 198 -31.91 -11.62 -5.72
C LYS A 198 -31.57 -13.08 -6.05
N TYR A 199 -30.87 -13.27 -7.17
CA TYR A 199 -30.10 -14.49 -7.42
C TYR A 199 -29.29 -14.87 -6.18
N VAL A 200 -29.31 -16.15 -5.83
CA VAL A 200 -28.49 -16.68 -4.73
C VAL A 200 -27.33 -17.44 -5.32
N THR A 201 -26.11 -17.09 -4.93
CA THR A 201 -24.91 -17.82 -5.34
C THR A 201 -24.58 -18.88 -4.30
N ILE A 202 -24.53 -20.15 -4.70
CA ILE A 202 -24.22 -21.28 -3.82
C ILE A 202 -23.06 -22.12 -4.38
N PRO A 203 -22.16 -22.63 -3.54
CA PRO A 203 -21.17 -23.61 -3.97
C PRO A 203 -21.85 -24.95 -4.25
N ILE A 204 -21.54 -25.57 -5.40
CA ILE A 204 -22.15 -26.85 -5.83
C ILE A 204 -21.12 -27.98 -5.99
N ALA A 205 -19.85 -27.65 -6.18
CA ALA A 205 -18.76 -28.62 -6.26
C ALA A 205 -17.42 -27.98 -5.88
N GLU A 206 -16.47 -28.82 -5.49
CA GLU A 206 -15.08 -28.47 -5.22
C GLU A 206 -14.20 -29.41 -6.04
N TYR A 207 -13.18 -28.84 -6.69
CA TYR A 207 -12.18 -29.59 -7.45
C TYR A 207 -10.79 -29.19 -6.95
N ALA A 208 -10.02 -30.15 -6.46
CA ALA A 208 -8.62 -29.90 -6.10
C ALA A 208 -7.75 -29.89 -7.37
N GLU A 209 -6.90 -28.89 -7.48
CA GLU A 209 -5.87 -28.82 -8.50
C GLU A 209 -4.87 -29.96 -8.30
N SER A 210 -4.45 -30.62 -9.38
CA SER A 210 -3.62 -31.84 -9.25
C SER A 210 -2.23 -31.50 -8.71
N ASN A 211 -1.63 -30.42 -9.22
CA ASN A 211 -0.44 -29.80 -8.66
C ASN A 211 -0.49 -28.29 -8.89
N PHE A 212 0.04 -27.54 -7.93
CA PHE A 212 0.26 -26.11 -8.03
C PHE A 212 1.61 -25.77 -7.40
N ARG A 213 2.06 -24.53 -7.58
CA ARG A 213 3.26 -24.00 -6.93
C ARG A 213 2.96 -22.65 -6.31
N PHE A 214 3.71 -22.28 -5.28
CA PHE A 214 3.91 -20.90 -4.88
C PHE A 214 4.94 -20.26 -5.78
N THR A 215 4.57 -19.12 -6.35
CA THR A 215 5.42 -18.14 -7.04
C THR A 215 5.81 -17.01 -6.09
N GLY A 216 5.00 -16.79 -5.04
CA GLY A 216 5.45 -16.05 -3.86
C GLY A 216 4.77 -16.48 -2.58
N LEU A 217 5.46 -16.32 -1.46
CA LEU A 217 4.99 -16.56 -0.11
C LEU A 217 5.72 -15.65 0.87
N GLU A 218 5.00 -14.65 1.36
CA GLU A 218 5.52 -13.64 2.28
C GLU A 218 4.85 -13.76 3.66
N VAL A 219 5.66 -13.66 4.72
CA VAL A 219 5.20 -13.47 6.10
C VAL A 219 5.59 -12.09 6.59
N THR A 220 4.58 -11.26 6.83
CA THR A 220 4.73 -9.89 7.33
C THR A 220 4.40 -9.82 8.80
N LYS A 221 5.22 -9.13 9.60
CA LYS A 221 4.88 -8.57 10.91
C LYS A 221 4.43 -7.13 10.71
N SER A 222 3.25 -6.78 11.20
CA SER A 222 2.74 -5.40 11.21
C SER A 222 2.42 -5.01 12.64
N GLY A 223 3.18 -4.09 13.22
CA GLY A 223 2.88 -3.53 14.52
C GLY A 223 1.96 -2.32 14.41
N ALA A 224 2.03 -1.46 15.43
CA ALA A 224 1.25 -0.24 15.52
C ALA A 224 1.49 0.68 14.32
N VAL A 225 0.42 1.38 13.94
CA VAL A 225 0.44 2.42 12.91
C VAL A 225 -0.27 3.65 13.42
N ASP A 226 0.44 4.77 13.37
CA ASP A 226 -0.09 6.08 13.69
C ASP A 226 -0.09 6.93 12.43
N TYR A 227 -1.18 7.69 12.21
CA TYR A 227 -1.22 8.64 11.10
C TYR A 227 -2.02 9.90 11.43
N ALA A 228 -1.65 10.99 10.77
CA ALA A 228 -2.28 12.29 10.90
C ALA A 228 -2.51 12.94 9.54
N VAL A 229 -3.64 13.64 9.42
CA VAL A 229 -3.94 14.57 8.32
C VAL A 229 -3.59 15.97 8.80
N ILE A 230 -2.65 16.63 8.15
CA ILE A 230 -2.17 17.97 8.50
C ILE A 230 -2.55 18.93 7.38
N GLY A 231 -3.06 20.10 7.73
CA GLY A 231 -3.40 21.12 6.73
C GLY A 231 -3.38 22.53 7.29
N THR A 232 -3.55 23.50 6.39
CA THR A 232 -3.54 24.94 6.71
C THR A 232 -4.86 25.59 6.27
N PRO A 233 -5.95 25.44 7.05
CA PRO A 233 -7.31 25.73 6.57
C PRO A 233 -7.58 27.21 6.27
N ALA A 234 -6.78 28.12 6.84
CA ALA A 234 -6.86 29.55 6.57
C ALA A 234 -6.23 29.94 5.21
N ALA A 235 -5.36 29.09 4.66
CA ALA A 235 -4.54 29.35 3.47
C ALA A 235 -4.79 28.35 2.33
N GLN A 236 -6.06 28.00 2.07
CA GLN A 236 -6.44 26.93 1.12
C GLN A 236 -5.98 27.14 -0.33
N THR A 237 -5.73 28.38 -0.74
CA THR A 237 -5.24 28.72 -2.10
C THR A 237 -3.78 29.16 -2.13
N ASN A 238 -3.17 29.42 -0.97
CA ASN A 238 -1.76 29.79 -0.84
C ASN A 238 -1.06 28.72 -0.01
N HIS A 239 -0.48 27.73 -0.69
CA HIS A 239 0.13 26.58 -0.04
C HIS A 239 1.48 26.87 0.61
N ARG A 240 1.92 28.13 0.77
CA ARG A 240 3.22 28.45 1.37
C ARG A 240 3.40 27.80 2.75
N GLU A 241 2.41 27.96 3.62
CA GLU A 241 2.46 27.39 4.97
C GLU A 241 2.46 25.85 4.92
N LEU A 242 1.59 25.27 4.09
CA LEU A 242 1.56 23.82 3.88
C LEU A 242 2.92 23.29 3.39
N VAL A 243 3.55 23.98 2.44
CA VAL A 243 4.87 23.62 1.92
C VAL A 243 5.96 23.75 2.99
N ASN A 244 5.91 24.77 3.86
CA ASN A 244 6.83 24.90 4.99
C ASN A 244 6.70 23.72 5.96
N LEU A 245 5.46 23.31 6.28
CA LEU A 245 5.21 22.13 7.09
C LEU A 245 5.77 20.88 6.43
N LEU A 246 5.55 20.71 5.11
CA LEU A 246 6.03 19.57 4.34
C LEU A 246 7.56 19.46 4.40
N ALA A 247 8.26 20.53 4.06
CA ALA A 247 9.73 20.58 4.08
C ALA A 247 10.29 20.37 5.50
N GLY A 248 9.59 20.90 6.50
CA GLY A 248 9.94 20.71 7.90
C GLY A 248 9.80 19.27 8.38
N LEU A 249 8.70 18.61 8.01
CA LEU A 249 8.45 17.20 8.25
C LEU A 249 9.51 16.32 7.57
N GLU A 250 9.86 16.62 6.32
CA GLU A 250 10.96 15.91 5.65
C GLU A 250 12.28 16.11 6.40
N GLY A 251 12.63 17.35 6.73
CA GLY A 251 13.91 17.66 7.39
C GLY A 251 14.05 17.16 8.82
N SER A 252 12.95 16.94 9.53
CA SER A 252 12.99 16.52 10.94
C SER A 252 12.28 15.19 11.18
N TYR A 253 10.98 15.09 10.92
CA TYR A 253 10.21 13.88 11.22
C TYR A 253 10.70 12.63 10.43
N LEU A 254 11.01 12.75 9.14
CA LEU A 254 11.51 11.61 8.35
C LEU A 254 12.97 11.24 8.64
N ASN A 255 13.81 12.21 9.04
CA ASN A 255 15.26 12.04 9.08
C ASN A 255 15.86 12.00 10.49
N THR A 256 15.02 11.98 11.53
CA THR A 256 15.49 11.98 12.91
C THR A 256 14.63 11.11 13.79
N LEU A 257 15.17 10.68 14.94
CA LEU A 257 14.39 9.95 15.93
C LEU A 257 13.31 10.86 16.56
N ASN A 258 13.68 12.12 16.84
CA ASN A 258 12.80 13.11 17.46
C ASN A 258 12.55 14.33 16.53
N PRO A 259 11.28 14.65 16.22
CA PRO A 259 10.09 14.20 16.93
C PRO A 259 9.64 12.80 16.49
N ASP A 260 9.19 12.00 17.45
CA ASP A 260 8.30 10.86 17.17
C ASP A 260 6.90 11.34 16.79
N PHE A 261 6.00 10.42 16.43
CA PHE A 261 4.66 10.78 15.99
C PHE A 261 3.88 11.59 17.05
N ASP A 262 3.88 11.16 18.31
CA ASP A 262 3.19 11.86 19.40
C ASP A 262 3.77 13.25 19.65
N THR A 263 5.10 13.37 19.64
CA THR A 263 5.79 14.66 19.77
C THR A 263 5.46 15.58 18.60
N LEU A 264 5.39 15.04 17.38
CA LEU A 264 5.01 15.79 16.19
C LEU A 264 3.59 16.35 16.35
N VAL A 265 2.61 15.51 16.70
CA VAL A 265 1.23 15.94 16.90
C VAL A 265 1.14 16.99 18.02
N SER A 266 1.85 16.78 19.12
CA SER A 266 1.91 17.74 20.23
C SER A 266 2.45 19.10 19.81
N ARG A 267 3.54 19.14 19.01
CA ARG A 267 4.09 20.37 18.44
C ARG A 267 3.07 21.13 17.60
N LEU A 268 2.36 20.42 16.73
CA LEU A 268 1.41 21.01 15.78
C LEU A 268 0.06 21.40 16.40
N THR A 269 -0.25 20.95 17.61
CA THR A 269 -1.55 21.22 18.26
C THR A 269 -1.45 22.07 19.52
N THR A 270 -0.26 22.22 20.11
CA THR A 270 -0.05 23.02 21.32
C THR A 270 0.09 24.51 20.98
N PRO A 271 -0.82 25.41 21.42
CA PRO A 271 -0.79 26.83 21.02
C PRO A 271 0.48 27.60 21.45
N THR A 272 1.25 27.06 22.39
CA THR A 272 2.49 27.66 22.90
C THR A 272 3.75 27.11 22.25
N THR A 273 3.64 26.21 21.25
CA THR A 273 4.80 25.67 20.54
C THR A 273 5.58 26.80 19.86
N PRO A 274 6.91 26.89 20.05
CA PRO A 274 7.73 27.88 19.36
C PRO A 274 7.63 27.73 17.84
N LEU A 275 7.66 28.85 17.10
CA LEU A 275 7.61 28.83 15.63
C LEU A 275 8.74 27.99 15.00
N THR A 276 9.87 27.83 15.70
CA THR A 276 10.98 27.00 15.24
C THR A 276 10.63 25.51 15.22
N GLU A 277 9.70 25.06 16.08
CA GLU A 277 9.22 23.68 16.12
C GLU A 277 8.07 23.41 15.14
N THR A 278 7.54 24.46 14.50
CA THR A 278 6.50 24.40 13.46
C THR A 278 6.95 25.02 12.14
N TRP A 279 8.26 25.12 11.94
CA TRP A 279 8.91 25.56 10.70
C TRP A 279 8.44 26.93 10.18
N GLY A 280 8.22 27.86 11.11
CA GLY A 280 7.74 29.21 10.84
C GLY A 280 6.24 29.36 10.67
N VAL A 281 5.46 28.28 10.79
CA VAL A 281 4.00 28.30 10.65
C VAL A 281 3.35 28.44 12.03
N PRO A 282 2.55 29.49 12.30
CA PRO A 282 1.84 29.61 13.57
C PRO A 282 0.88 28.43 13.79
N VAL A 283 0.84 27.87 15.00
CA VAL A 283 -0.09 26.77 15.35
C VAL A 283 -1.55 27.16 15.13
N SER A 284 -1.91 28.44 15.22
CA SER A 284 -3.26 28.92 14.90
C SER A 284 -3.68 28.67 13.44
N ASP A 285 -2.71 28.48 12.56
CA ASP A 285 -2.91 28.33 11.12
C ASP A 285 -2.83 26.86 10.70
N ILE A 286 -2.45 25.98 11.64
CA ILE A 286 -2.32 24.53 11.45
C ILE A 286 -3.56 23.83 12.00
N ALA A 287 -4.07 22.87 11.24
CA ALA A 287 -5.03 21.89 11.74
C ALA A 287 -4.46 20.49 11.60
N VAL A 288 -4.71 19.66 12.62
CA VAL A 288 -4.33 18.24 12.65
C VAL A 288 -5.59 17.40 12.86
N GLY A 289 -5.82 16.44 11.97
CA GLY A 289 -6.85 15.42 12.07
C GLY A 289 -6.23 14.08 12.39
N LEU A 290 -6.71 13.45 13.46
CA LEU A 290 -6.35 12.08 13.84
C LEU A 290 -7.52 11.16 13.53
N PRO A 291 -7.27 9.87 13.27
CA PRO A 291 -8.34 8.90 13.13
C PRO A 291 -9.19 8.81 14.39
N ALA A 292 -10.49 8.56 14.21
CA ALA A 292 -11.40 8.35 15.35
C ALA A 292 -11.06 7.08 16.15
N MET A 293 -10.46 6.08 15.48
CA MET A 293 -9.91 4.87 16.07
C MET A 293 -8.55 4.60 15.44
N GLN A 294 -7.52 4.44 16.26
CA GLN A 294 -6.19 4.15 15.73
C GLN A 294 -6.18 2.79 15.02
N PRO A 295 -5.60 2.70 13.81
CA PRO A 295 -5.38 1.43 13.14
C PRO A 295 -4.43 0.56 13.97
N ASN A 296 -4.76 -0.71 14.11
CA ASN A 296 -3.88 -1.63 14.82
C ASN A 296 -2.76 -2.17 13.93
N HIS A 297 -2.89 -2.02 12.62
CA HIS A 297 -1.97 -2.54 11.63
C HIS A 297 -2.12 -1.83 10.28
N LEU A 298 -1.09 -1.87 9.43
CA LEU A 298 -1.03 -1.08 8.19
C LEU A 298 -2.17 -1.40 7.23
N ASP A 299 -2.50 -2.69 7.07
CA ASP A 299 -3.51 -3.09 6.10
C ASP A 299 -4.94 -2.65 6.49
N GLU A 300 -5.16 -2.23 7.74
CA GLU A 300 -6.45 -1.69 8.20
C GLU A 300 -6.72 -0.35 7.52
N ILE A 301 -5.69 0.45 7.26
CA ILE A 301 -5.79 1.73 6.55
C ILE A 301 -6.25 1.51 5.09
N MET A 302 -5.79 0.42 4.46
CA MET A 302 -6.12 0.07 3.08
C MET A 302 -7.47 -0.65 2.96
N LYS A 303 -7.78 -1.56 3.89
CA LYS A 303 -9.00 -2.39 3.90
C LYS A 303 -10.21 -1.72 4.53
N ARG A 304 -10.03 -0.63 5.27
CA ARG A 304 -11.13 0.26 5.69
C ARG A 304 -11.21 1.44 4.72
N PRO A 305 -11.88 1.31 3.55
CA PRO A 305 -12.25 2.46 2.73
C PRO A 305 -13.17 3.44 3.49
N PHE A 306 -13.59 3.12 4.72
CA PHE A 306 -14.30 4.00 5.61
C PHE A 306 -13.43 4.78 6.59
N ASP A 307 -12.14 4.53 6.83
CA ASP A 307 -11.40 5.24 7.91
C ASP A 307 -10.37 6.25 7.42
N SER A 308 -9.60 5.97 6.35
CA SER A 308 -8.73 6.99 5.73
C SER A 308 -9.56 8.06 5.00
N TYR A 309 -10.58 7.64 4.26
CA TYR A 309 -11.55 8.52 3.62
C TYR A 309 -12.41 9.28 4.63
N THR A 310 -12.81 8.67 5.76
CA THR A 310 -13.53 9.45 6.79
C THR A 310 -12.59 10.36 7.54
N THR A 311 -11.35 9.99 7.84
CA THR A 311 -10.45 10.89 8.57
C THR A 311 -10.14 12.13 7.74
N VAL A 312 -9.77 11.96 6.46
CA VAL A 312 -9.58 13.10 5.55
C VAL A 312 -10.88 13.86 5.33
N SER A 313 -11.99 13.19 4.98
CA SER A 313 -13.26 13.90 4.74
C SER A 313 -13.77 14.64 5.98
N ASN A 314 -13.67 14.03 7.16
CA ASN A 314 -14.05 14.64 8.43
C ASN A 314 -13.14 15.81 8.75
N PHE A 315 -11.83 15.67 8.52
CA PHE A 315 -10.87 16.75 8.66
C PHE A 315 -11.22 17.93 7.75
N LEU A 316 -11.42 17.70 6.46
CA LEU A 316 -11.74 18.73 5.48
C LEU A 316 -13.05 19.44 5.82
N ASN A 317 -14.10 18.68 6.15
CA ASN A 317 -15.41 19.23 6.52
C ASN A 317 -15.37 20.03 7.83
N SER A 318 -14.67 19.51 8.85
CA SER A 318 -14.64 20.15 10.18
C SER A 318 -13.78 21.41 10.21
N ASN A 319 -12.80 21.52 9.31
CA ASN A 319 -11.90 22.66 9.22
C ASN A 319 -12.30 23.69 8.14
N GLY A 320 -13.50 23.57 7.57
CA GLY A 320 -14.06 24.60 6.68
C GLY A 320 -13.37 24.69 5.31
N TYR A 321 -12.86 23.57 4.79
CA TYR A 321 -12.36 23.53 3.41
C TYR A 321 -13.49 23.81 2.42
N ASN A 322 -13.23 24.66 1.43
CA ASN A 322 -14.22 25.08 0.46
C ASN A 322 -14.47 23.95 -0.55
N PRO A 323 -15.69 23.38 -0.64
CA PRO A 323 -15.99 22.25 -1.52
C PRO A 323 -15.93 22.63 -3.02
N THR A 324 -15.88 23.90 -3.36
CA THR A 324 -15.73 24.33 -4.76
C THR A 324 -14.27 24.44 -5.20
N GLN A 325 -13.34 24.32 -4.26
CA GLN A 325 -11.90 24.40 -4.49
C GLN A 325 -11.24 23.04 -4.22
N MET A 326 -10.05 22.88 -4.77
CA MET A 326 -9.20 21.76 -4.41
C MET A 326 -8.63 22.01 -3.00
N ALA A 327 -8.65 20.98 -2.16
CA ALA A 327 -8.00 20.97 -0.87
C ALA A 327 -6.67 20.20 -0.96
N SER A 328 -5.62 20.72 -0.33
CA SER A 328 -4.33 20.03 -0.21
C SER A 328 -4.05 19.77 1.27
N VAL A 329 -3.63 18.55 1.58
CA VAL A 329 -3.28 18.13 2.95
C VAL A 329 -2.02 17.27 2.93
N ILE A 330 -1.30 17.26 4.03
CA ILE A 330 -0.17 16.36 4.26
C ILE A 330 -0.66 15.17 5.05
N LEU A 331 -0.30 13.97 4.60
CA LEU A 331 -0.48 12.73 5.33
C LEU A 331 0.87 12.36 5.95
N ALA A 332 0.95 12.33 7.27
CA ALA A 332 2.12 11.87 8.01
C ALA A 332 1.79 10.57 8.72
N MET A 333 2.67 9.57 8.61
CA MET A 333 2.46 8.23 9.16
C MET A 333 3.74 7.68 9.78
N GLU A 334 3.61 6.96 10.90
CA GLU A 334 4.62 6.08 11.48
C GLU A 334 4.05 4.66 11.53
N ALA A 335 4.78 3.68 11.03
CA ALA A 335 4.36 2.29 11.04
C ALA A 335 5.53 1.38 11.40
N THR A 336 5.25 0.28 12.08
CA THR A 336 6.26 -0.76 12.33
C THR A 336 5.96 -1.99 11.48
N THR A 337 6.92 -2.43 10.67
CA THR A 337 6.75 -3.57 9.78
C THR A 337 8.02 -4.39 9.61
N GLY A 338 7.88 -5.71 9.51
CA GLY A 338 8.97 -6.63 9.19
C GLY A 338 8.49 -7.65 8.18
N ILE A 339 9.34 -8.06 7.24
CA ILE A 339 8.98 -8.98 6.16
C ILE A 339 10.04 -10.08 6.07
N ASP A 340 9.60 -11.30 5.83
CA ASP A 340 10.42 -12.42 5.35
C ASP A 340 9.62 -13.16 4.27
N SER A 341 10.29 -13.67 3.25
CA SER A 341 9.66 -14.22 2.05
C SER A 341 10.45 -15.42 1.52
N LEU A 342 10.04 -16.00 0.38
CA LEU A 342 10.78 -17.11 -0.24
C LEU A 342 12.17 -16.69 -0.70
N ASP A 343 12.32 -15.47 -1.21
CA ASP A 343 13.61 -14.87 -1.56
C ASP A 343 14.52 -14.62 -0.36
N GLY A 344 13.93 -14.58 0.84
CA GLY A 344 14.59 -14.33 2.11
C GLY A 344 15.20 -15.57 2.76
N ALA A 345 15.02 -15.66 4.08
CA ALA A 345 15.62 -16.71 4.90
C ALA A 345 14.69 -17.91 5.12
N ALA A 346 13.59 -18.00 4.37
CA ALA A 346 12.64 -19.10 4.47
C ALA A 346 13.36 -20.45 4.33
N THR A 347 13.21 -21.30 5.35
CA THR A 347 13.76 -22.66 5.24
C THR A 347 12.81 -23.51 4.41
N ILE A 348 13.21 -23.78 3.16
CA ILE A 348 12.48 -24.65 2.24
C ILE A 348 12.93 -26.10 2.46
N ASN A 349 12.02 -26.98 2.89
CA ASN A 349 12.28 -28.41 2.98
C ASN A 349 11.19 -29.21 2.25
N GLY A 350 11.46 -29.49 0.98
CA GLY A 350 10.48 -30.14 0.09
C GLY A 350 9.25 -29.26 -0.07
N SER A 351 8.11 -29.72 0.44
CA SER A 351 6.82 -29.01 0.39
C SER A 351 6.47 -28.27 1.69
N THR A 352 7.44 -28.09 2.61
CA THR A 352 7.23 -27.38 3.88
C THR A 352 8.01 -26.08 3.90
N PHE A 353 7.31 -24.98 4.22
CA PHE A 353 7.88 -23.67 4.48
C PHE A 353 7.80 -23.36 5.98
N THR A 354 8.89 -22.82 6.55
CA THR A 354 8.94 -22.43 7.96
C THR A 354 9.51 -21.02 8.09
N PHE A 355 8.73 -20.15 8.72
CA PHE A 355 9.09 -18.76 9.03
C PHE A 355 9.18 -18.58 10.54
N ASN A 356 10.33 -18.06 11.00
CA ASN A 356 10.55 -17.80 12.41
C ASN A 356 10.31 -16.31 12.69
N LEU A 357 9.17 -15.97 13.27
CA LEU A 357 8.80 -14.57 13.54
C LEU A 357 9.76 -13.85 14.50
N ALA A 358 10.50 -14.60 15.31
CA ALA A 358 11.54 -14.06 16.19
C ALA A 358 12.78 -13.58 15.41
N GLN A 359 12.97 -14.05 14.19
CA GLN A 359 14.11 -13.70 13.33
C GLN A 359 13.77 -12.63 12.29
N ILE A 360 12.48 -12.30 12.12
CA ILE A 360 12.04 -11.24 11.22
C ILE A 360 12.25 -9.88 11.92
N PRO A 361 13.24 -9.08 11.47
CA PRO A 361 13.48 -7.75 12.04
C PRO A 361 12.31 -6.83 11.73
N VAL A 362 11.97 -5.94 12.65
CA VAL A 362 10.88 -4.98 12.50
C VAL A 362 11.46 -3.59 12.28
N ALA A 363 11.20 -3.00 11.14
CA ALA A 363 11.56 -1.62 10.84
C ALA A 363 10.47 -0.66 11.31
N THR A 364 10.86 0.46 11.92
CA THR A 364 9.98 1.63 12.07
C THR A 364 10.16 2.50 10.83
N VAL A 365 9.09 2.66 10.07
CA VAL A 365 9.04 3.44 8.83
C VAL A 365 8.15 4.65 9.03
N ARG A 366 8.64 5.83 8.64
CA ARG A 366 7.82 7.04 8.57
C ARG A 366 7.57 7.40 7.13
N THR A 367 6.37 7.92 6.85
CA THR A 367 5.97 8.38 5.52
C THR A 367 5.34 9.76 5.62
N VAL A 368 5.66 10.62 4.67
CA VAL A 368 5.03 11.93 4.50
C VAL A 368 4.65 12.08 3.03
N THR A 369 3.37 12.36 2.78
CA THR A 369 2.83 12.49 1.42
C THR A 369 1.96 13.75 1.32
N LEU A 370 2.06 14.47 0.21
CA LEU A 370 1.12 15.54 -0.11
C LEU A 370 -0.04 14.94 -0.92
N SER A 371 -1.28 15.16 -0.48
CA SER A 371 -2.46 14.64 -1.16
C SER A 371 -3.47 15.74 -1.47
N HIS A 372 -4.16 15.59 -2.60
CA HIS A 372 -5.09 16.57 -3.13
C HIS A 372 -6.49 15.98 -3.25
N TYR A 373 -7.49 16.77 -2.83
CA TYR A 373 -8.88 16.34 -2.77
C TYR A 373 -9.81 17.38 -3.40
N LYS A 374 -10.89 16.92 -4.02
CA LYS A 374 -11.96 17.77 -4.56
C LYS A 374 -13.31 17.22 -4.18
N HIS A 375 -14.23 18.11 -3.82
CA HIS A 375 -15.58 17.70 -3.47
C HIS A 375 -16.44 17.52 -4.73
N ASN A 376 -17.05 16.34 -4.89
CA ASN A 376 -17.90 16.02 -6.04
C ASN A 376 -19.39 16.37 -5.83
N GLY A 377 -19.73 16.97 -4.69
CA GLY A 377 -21.10 17.30 -4.27
C GLY A 377 -21.69 16.33 -3.23
N ALA A 378 -21.16 15.11 -3.16
CA ALA A 378 -21.53 14.10 -2.16
C ALA A 378 -20.40 13.81 -1.16
N ARG A 379 -19.15 13.82 -1.63
CA ARG A 379 -17.96 13.54 -0.81
C ARG A 379 -16.70 14.21 -1.39
N TRP A 380 -15.63 14.18 -0.61
CA TRP A 380 -14.28 14.47 -1.08
C TRP A 380 -13.71 13.23 -1.78
N ASP A 381 -13.26 13.40 -3.01
CA ASP A 381 -12.53 12.39 -3.77
C ASP A 381 -11.07 12.84 -3.94
N ASP A 382 -10.18 11.87 -4.08
CA ASP A 382 -8.79 12.10 -4.50
C ASP A 382 -8.75 12.74 -5.90
N VAL A 383 -7.78 13.61 -6.10
CA VAL A 383 -7.54 14.25 -7.40
C VAL A 383 -6.25 13.67 -7.98
N PRO A 384 -6.29 13.10 -9.19
CA PRO A 384 -5.08 12.64 -9.86
C PRO A 384 -4.04 13.76 -9.96
N ASP A 385 -2.76 13.43 -9.79
CA ASP A 385 -1.68 14.43 -9.65
C ASP A 385 -1.67 15.47 -10.78
N MET A 386 -1.89 15.05 -12.02
CA MET A 386 -1.95 15.97 -13.16
C MET A 386 -3.12 16.96 -13.08
N ASP A 387 -4.29 16.49 -12.63
CA ASP A 387 -5.46 17.36 -12.44
C ASP A 387 -5.27 18.28 -11.23
N ALA A 388 -4.58 17.80 -10.20
CA ALA A 388 -4.23 18.59 -9.04
C ALA A 388 -3.28 19.74 -9.41
N ILE A 389 -2.21 19.44 -10.17
CA ILE A 389 -1.24 20.42 -10.66
C ILE A 389 -1.92 21.46 -11.56
N ASN A 390 -2.79 21.04 -12.48
CA ASN A 390 -3.55 21.96 -13.32
C ASN A 390 -4.45 22.87 -12.47
N SER A 391 -5.09 22.31 -11.44
CA SER A 391 -5.96 23.06 -10.51
C SER A 391 -5.16 24.04 -9.66
N LEU A 392 -3.95 23.68 -9.24
CA LEU A 392 -3.01 24.54 -8.51
C LEU A 392 -2.60 25.76 -9.33
N ILE A 393 -2.20 25.54 -10.58
CA ILE A 393 -1.80 26.61 -11.50
C ILE A 393 -2.98 27.52 -11.81
N ALA A 394 -4.16 26.95 -12.05
CA ALA A 394 -5.36 27.70 -12.42
C ALA A 394 -5.94 28.53 -11.26
N ASN A 395 -5.85 28.04 -10.03
CA ASN A 395 -6.39 28.70 -8.84
C ASN A 395 -5.35 29.54 -8.09
N TYR A 396 -4.17 29.75 -8.70
CA TYR A 396 -3.13 30.55 -8.11
C TYR A 396 -3.62 31.99 -7.87
N PRO A 397 -3.56 32.52 -6.63
CA PRO A 397 -4.13 33.82 -6.31
C PRO A 397 -3.33 35.01 -6.89
N GLY A 398 -2.07 34.79 -7.32
CA GLY A 398 -1.22 35.78 -7.97
C GLY A 398 -1.26 35.70 -9.50
N ASP A 399 -0.76 36.72 -10.20
CA ASP A 399 -0.51 36.64 -11.65
C ASP A 399 0.78 35.84 -11.88
N PRO A 400 0.74 34.64 -12.48
CA PRO A 400 1.94 33.86 -12.76
C PRO A 400 2.95 34.63 -13.62
N ASN A 401 2.50 35.58 -14.44
CA ASN A 401 3.38 36.44 -15.24
C ASN A 401 4.11 37.48 -14.38
N ALA A 402 3.54 37.92 -13.26
CA ALA A 402 4.22 38.82 -12.32
C ALA A 402 5.36 38.08 -11.61
N VAL A 403 5.11 36.84 -11.17
CA VAL A 403 6.16 35.99 -10.58
C VAL A 403 7.25 35.66 -11.59
N LEU A 404 6.87 35.34 -12.82
CA LEU A 404 7.83 35.13 -13.91
C LEU A 404 8.66 36.39 -14.16
N ALA A 405 8.06 37.58 -14.19
CA ALA A 405 8.76 38.83 -14.41
C ALA A 405 9.78 39.14 -13.29
N ASP A 406 9.43 38.86 -12.04
CA ASP A 406 10.35 39.01 -10.90
C ASP A 406 11.51 38.01 -10.99
N LEU A 407 11.21 36.75 -11.32
CA LEU A 407 12.24 35.73 -11.51
C LEU A 407 13.15 36.04 -12.70
N GLN A 408 12.61 36.61 -13.78
CA GLN A 408 13.37 37.02 -14.97
C GLN A 408 14.39 38.13 -14.69
N GLN A 409 14.26 38.87 -13.58
CA GLN A 409 15.30 39.82 -13.14
C GLN A 409 16.59 39.10 -12.74
N VAL A 410 16.48 37.87 -12.26
CA VAL A 410 17.61 37.02 -11.84
C VAL A 410 17.94 35.97 -12.91
N TYR A 411 16.93 35.48 -13.63
CA TYR A 411 17.00 34.43 -14.65
C TYR A 411 16.38 34.89 -15.97
N PRO A 412 17.08 35.70 -16.78
CA PRO A 412 16.50 36.35 -17.96
C PRO A 412 15.92 35.41 -19.01
N GLU A 413 16.40 34.15 -19.04
CA GLU A 413 15.98 33.12 -20.00
C GLU A 413 14.79 32.29 -19.50
N LEU A 414 14.34 32.46 -18.25
CA LEU A 414 13.23 31.69 -17.70
C LEU A 414 11.95 32.01 -18.46
N THR A 415 11.27 30.97 -18.96
CA THR A 415 9.98 31.10 -19.64
C THR A 415 8.82 30.67 -18.75
N ALA A 416 7.58 30.99 -19.15
CA ALA A 416 6.38 30.50 -18.48
C ALA A 416 6.28 28.96 -18.51
N VAL A 417 6.82 28.32 -19.57
CA VAL A 417 6.85 26.86 -19.71
C VAL A 417 7.82 26.25 -18.70
N ASP A 418 9.00 26.86 -18.52
CA ASP A 418 9.98 26.40 -17.53
C ASP A 418 9.42 26.50 -16.10
N LEU A 419 8.71 27.60 -15.80
CA LEU A 419 8.05 27.80 -14.51
C LEU A 419 6.96 26.74 -14.26
N ALA A 420 6.16 26.43 -15.27
CA ALA A 420 5.15 25.38 -15.18
C ALA A 420 5.78 24.00 -14.96
N HIS A 421 6.85 23.66 -15.70
CA HIS A 421 7.55 22.38 -15.52
C HIS A 421 8.21 22.26 -14.14
N ALA A 422 8.84 23.32 -13.64
CA ALA A 422 9.46 23.33 -12.31
C ALA A 422 8.41 23.07 -11.22
N LEU A 423 7.25 23.71 -11.32
CA LEU A 423 6.11 23.45 -10.43
C LEU A 423 5.62 22.01 -10.53
N THR A 424 5.41 21.52 -11.75
CA THR A 424 4.94 20.14 -11.99
C THR A 424 5.90 19.13 -11.38
N ALA A 425 7.20 19.25 -11.64
CA ALA A 425 8.22 18.36 -11.10
C ALA A 425 8.23 18.39 -9.56
N PHE A 426 8.12 19.58 -8.99
CA PHE A 426 8.12 19.78 -7.55
C PHE A 426 6.90 19.14 -6.87
N TYR A 427 5.69 19.37 -7.39
CA TYR A 427 4.48 18.74 -6.88
C TYR A 427 4.47 17.23 -7.08
N MET A 428 4.96 16.73 -8.22
CA MET A 428 5.08 15.29 -8.46
C MET A 428 5.99 14.59 -7.46
N VAL A 429 7.16 15.17 -7.14
CA VAL A 429 8.09 14.58 -6.17
C VAL A 429 7.42 14.39 -4.81
N TRP A 430 6.54 15.30 -4.41
CA TRP A 430 5.87 15.26 -3.11
C TRP A 430 4.52 14.53 -3.09
N ALA A 431 3.81 14.52 -4.22
CA ALA A 431 2.62 13.70 -4.40
C ALA A 431 2.95 12.21 -4.35
N ASN A 432 4.12 11.82 -4.88
CA ASN A 432 4.65 10.45 -4.73
C ASN A 432 4.95 10.06 -3.27
N GLY A 433 5.06 11.05 -2.37
CA GLY A 433 5.42 10.84 -0.98
C GLY A 433 6.89 10.50 -0.77
N ARG A 434 7.31 10.57 0.49
CA ARG A 434 8.64 10.15 0.94
C ARG A 434 8.51 9.25 2.14
N SER A 435 9.32 8.21 2.17
CA SER A 435 9.43 7.31 3.31
C SER A 435 10.87 7.19 3.77
N ALA A 436 11.05 6.98 5.06
CA ALA A 436 12.36 6.77 5.67
C ALA A 436 12.26 5.70 6.75
N ILE A 437 13.31 4.87 6.83
CA ILE A 437 13.47 3.90 7.92
C ILE A 437 14.15 4.63 9.08
N ILE A 438 13.53 4.59 10.26
CA ILE A 438 13.98 5.27 11.47
C ILE A 438 14.80 4.33 12.35
N SER A 439 14.36 3.08 12.46
CA SER A 439 15.03 2.05 13.23
C SER A 439 14.74 0.65 12.67
N PHE A 440 15.60 -0.30 13.01
CA PHE A 440 15.37 -1.75 12.89
C PHE A 440 15.47 -2.37 14.27
N ASP A 441 14.39 -2.98 14.76
CA ASP A 441 14.24 -3.42 16.13
C ASP A 441 14.67 -2.29 17.09
N ASP A 442 15.67 -2.53 17.94
CA ASP A 442 16.21 -1.55 18.89
C ASP A 442 17.33 -0.65 18.30
N LEU A 443 17.68 -0.80 17.02
CA LEU A 443 18.77 -0.06 16.37
C LEU A 443 18.22 1.15 15.58
N THR A 444 18.49 2.36 16.07
CA THR A 444 18.22 3.60 15.31
C THR A 444 19.21 3.76 14.15
N VAL A 445 18.69 4.10 12.96
CA VAL A 445 19.50 4.33 11.74
C VAL A 445 19.55 5.80 11.31
N VAL A 446 18.84 6.67 12.03
CA VAL A 446 18.82 8.13 11.81
C VAL A 446 19.46 8.90 12.97
N ALA A 447 19.68 10.20 12.79
CA ALA A 447 20.18 11.06 13.86
C ALA A 447 19.14 11.20 14.98
N GLU A 448 19.59 11.41 16.23
CA GLU A 448 18.67 11.54 17.38
C GLU A 448 17.77 12.80 17.27
N ASN A 449 18.36 13.90 16.79
CA ASN A 449 17.70 15.19 16.58
C ASN A 449 18.40 15.92 15.41
N GLU A 450 17.66 16.71 14.64
CA GLU A 450 18.22 17.72 13.74
C GLU A 450 18.12 19.10 14.42
N PRO A 451 19.17 19.93 14.41
CA PRO A 451 19.07 21.30 14.85
C PRO A 451 18.04 22.04 13.97
N LEU A 452 16.92 22.41 14.59
CA LEU A 452 15.80 23.06 13.90
C LEU A 452 16.15 24.46 13.38
N GLU A 453 17.14 25.14 13.95
CA GLU A 453 17.54 26.51 13.55
C GLU A 453 18.07 26.58 12.11
N PRO A 454 19.10 25.79 11.70
CA PRO A 454 19.50 25.67 10.30
C PRO A 454 18.37 25.30 9.35
N LEU A 455 17.51 24.34 9.74
CA LEU A 455 16.36 23.92 8.93
C LEU A 455 15.36 25.08 8.75
N ASN A 456 15.06 25.81 9.83
CA ASN A 456 14.22 27.00 9.78
C ASN A 456 14.82 28.12 8.95
N GLN A 457 16.14 28.30 8.94
CA GLN A 457 16.80 29.30 8.09
C GLN A 457 16.74 28.93 6.61
N GLN A 458 16.74 27.63 6.29
CA GLN A 458 16.57 27.13 4.92
C GLN A 458 15.11 27.24 4.44
N ILE A 459 14.14 26.96 5.33
CA ILE A 459 12.71 26.97 5.00
C ILE A 459 12.12 28.38 5.07
N ASN A 460 12.46 29.20 6.07
CA ASN A 460 11.91 30.55 6.19
C ASN A 460 12.64 31.54 5.29
N LEU A 461 12.30 31.53 4.01
CA LEU A 461 12.74 32.54 3.06
C LEU A 461 12.02 33.87 3.34
N PRO A 462 12.72 34.90 3.86
CA PRO A 462 12.08 36.03 4.53
C PRO A 462 11.48 37.08 3.57
N LEU A 463 11.39 36.79 2.28
CA LEU A 463 11.07 37.81 1.25
C LEU A 463 9.93 37.42 0.30
N VAL A 464 9.25 36.30 0.53
CA VAL A 464 8.25 35.82 -0.43
C VAL A 464 6.95 35.44 0.27
N THR A 465 5.88 36.18 -0.01
CA THR A 465 4.49 35.90 0.45
C THR A 465 3.73 34.97 -0.48
N ASP A 466 4.34 34.64 -1.61
CA ASP A 466 3.79 34.02 -2.80
C ASP A 466 4.32 32.58 -2.91
N THR A 467 3.43 31.57 -3.00
CA THR A 467 3.86 30.16 -3.05
C THR A 467 4.79 29.92 -4.23
N LEU A 468 4.48 30.44 -5.41
CA LEU A 468 5.22 30.19 -6.64
C LEU A 468 6.66 30.70 -6.57
N ALA A 469 6.83 31.96 -6.14
CA ALA A 469 8.14 32.52 -5.92
C ALA A 469 8.89 31.82 -4.76
N TYR A 470 8.17 31.27 -3.78
CA TYR A 470 8.77 30.49 -2.69
C TYR A 470 9.33 29.17 -3.21
N LEU A 471 8.55 28.40 -3.99
CA LEU A 471 8.99 27.09 -4.52
C LEU A 471 10.24 27.26 -5.42
N MET A 472 10.29 28.33 -6.21
CA MET A 472 11.44 28.61 -7.08
C MET A 472 12.72 28.96 -6.30
N ASN A 473 12.59 29.69 -5.19
CA ASN A 473 13.75 29.95 -4.33
C ASN A 473 14.17 28.71 -3.53
N ALA A 474 13.20 27.90 -3.07
CA ALA A 474 13.47 26.63 -2.38
C ALA A 474 14.18 25.62 -3.31
N TYR A 475 13.78 25.55 -4.58
CA TYR A 475 14.44 24.74 -5.62
C TYR A 475 15.92 25.12 -5.79
N GLN A 476 16.26 26.41 -5.78
CA GLN A 476 17.63 26.89 -6.01
C GLN A 476 18.58 26.68 -4.82
N LEU A 477 18.04 26.70 -3.61
CA LEU A 477 18.84 26.56 -2.40
C LEU A 477 19.20 25.11 -2.08
N GLY A 478 18.76 24.15 -2.90
CA GLY A 478 18.97 22.74 -2.63
C GLY A 478 18.41 22.31 -1.27
N VAL A 479 17.36 23.00 -0.81
CA VAL A 479 16.70 22.70 0.47
C VAL A 479 16.25 21.25 0.43
N VAL A 480 16.32 20.57 1.59
CA VAL A 480 15.84 19.20 1.77
C VAL A 480 14.44 19.08 1.15
N GLY A 481 14.32 18.29 0.09
CA GLY A 481 13.11 18.17 -0.74
C GLY A 481 13.28 18.57 -2.21
N GLY A 482 14.17 19.52 -2.51
CA GLY A 482 14.36 20.12 -3.85
C GLY A 482 15.50 19.55 -4.70
N SER A 483 16.29 18.60 -4.19
CA SER A 483 17.35 17.96 -4.96
C SER A 483 16.78 16.95 -5.97
N VAL A 484 16.15 17.44 -7.04
CA VAL A 484 16.04 16.72 -8.30
C VAL A 484 17.38 16.94 -9.00
N VAL A 485 18.29 15.98 -8.84
CA VAL A 485 19.52 15.93 -9.65
C VAL A 485 19.09 15.58 -11.07
N PHE A 486 19.28 16.52 -12.00
CA PHE A 486 19.20 16.25 -13.44
C PHE A 486 20.42 15.47 -13.92
#